data_AF-S7PNQ9-F1
#
_entry.id   AF-S7PNQ9-F1
#
_cell.length_a   1.000
_cell.length_b   1.000
_cell.length_c   1.000
_cell.angle_alpha   90.00
_cell.angle_beta   90.00
_cell.angle_gamma   90.00
#
_symmetry.space_group_name_H-M   'P 1'
#
loop_
_entity.id
_entity.type
_entity.pdbx_description
1 polymer ?
#
loop_
_entity_poly.entity_id
_entity_poly.type
_entity_poly.pdbx_seq_one_letter_code
_entity_poly.pdbx_strand_id
1 'polypeptide(L)'
;MGGRPSSPLDKRQQQHLRDQVEALLRNFLPQYRVQLAASVLQQISRELVPQEQAGCQLLHSKKLPRVREHRGPLTQLRGHPPQWQPIFCVLRGNGHLEWFSHREEYENGGRPLGSAALTGYTVLTSQREYLHLLDTLCPDSSGDHTQEEPDPLLEMPVSFPLFLQHPFRRHLCFSAATAEAQSAWRLALQGGIRLRGTGGPRGRSGRDGALRLLAVGPTPSLFPYL
;
A
#
# COMPACT_ATOMS: atom_id res chain seq x y z
N MET A 1 -15.13 32.93 10.94
CA MET A 1 -13.86 32.46 10.34
C MET A 1 -13.43 31.17 11.06
N GLY A 2 -14.19 30.07 10.85
CA GLY A 2 -13.94 28.80 11.54
C GLY A 2 -13.11 27.88 10.66
N GLY A 3 -11.80 27.84 10.88
CA GLY A 3 -10.95 26.81 10.29
C GLY A 3 -11.33 25.45 10.86
N ARG A 4 -11.73 24.52 10.00
CA ARG A 4 -12.00 23.12 10.36
C ARG A 4 -10.78 22.55 11.10
N PRO A 5 -10.94 21.77 12.18
CA PRO A 5 -9.80 21.18 12.89
C PRO A 5 -8.96 20.37 11.90
N SER A 6 -7.63 20.47 12.03
CA SER A 6 -6.63 19.81 11.17
C SER A 6 -6.67 18.28 11.23
N SER A 7 -7.50 17.70 12.10
CA SER A 7 -7.81 16.28 12.18
C SER A 7 -9.28 16.09 12.58
N PRO A 8 -9.99 15.10 12.01
CA PRO A 8 -11.34 14.75 12.46
C PRO A 8 -11.37 14.06 13.83
N LEU A 9 -10.21 13.80 14.44
CA LEU A 9 -10.09 13.15 15.75
C LEU A 9 -9.56 14.13 16.79
N ASP A 10 -10.24 14.19 17.94
CA ASP A 10 -9.80 14.99 19.08
C ASP A 10 -8.61 14.35 19.81
N LYS A 11 -7.84 15.17 20.54
CA LYS A 11 -6.64 14.70 21.28
C LYS A 11 -6.93 13.54 22.23
N ARG A 12 -8.10 13.53 22.89
CA ARG A 12 -8.52 12.45 23.78
C ARG A 12 -8.76 11.14 23.02
N GLN A 13 -9.44 11.20 21.87
CA GLN A 13 -9.68 10.05 21.01
C GLN A 13 -8.37 9.49 20.45
N GLN A 14 -7.46 10.38 20.01
CA GLN A 14 -6.13 9.97 19.56
C GLN A 14 -5.34 9.26 20.66
N GLN A 15 -5.38 9.76 21.90
CA GLN A 15 -4.70 9.12 23.03
C GLN A 15 -5.31 7.75 23.32
N HIS A 16 -6.64 7.64 23.35
CA HIS A 16 -7.32 6.37 23.58
C HIS A 16 -6.95 5.31 22.53
N LEU A 17 -6.94 5.68 21.24
CA LEU A 17 -6.51 4.78 20.16
C LEU A 17 -5.04 4.35 20.32
N ARG A 18 -4.16 5.26 20.77
CA ARG A 18 -2.75 4.93 21.05
C ARG A 18 -2.64 3.90 22.17
N ASP A 19 -3.37 4.10 23.27
CA ASP A 19 -3.34 3.20 24.42
C ASP A 19 -3.85 1.79 24.04
N GLN A 20 -4.91 1.71 23.21
CA GLN A 20 -5.40 0.45 22.67
C GLN A 20 -4.36 -0.25 21.78
N VAL A 21 -3.73 0.49 20.86
CA VAL A 21 -2.68 -0.05 19.98
C VAL A 21 -1.49 -0.53 20.81
N GLU A 22 -1.11 0.21 21.85
CA GLU A 22 -0.02 -0.20 22.75
C GLU A 22 -0.35 -1.49 23.49
N ALA A 23 -1.57 -1.62 24.03
CA ALA A 23 -2.02 -2.85 24.69
C ALA A 23 -2.00 -4.05 23.73
N LEU A 24 -2.49 -3.88 22.50
CA LEU A 24 -2.43 -4.91 21.46
C LEU A 24 -0.99 -5.32 21.15
N LEU A 25 -0.08 -4.36 20.99
CA LEU A 25 1.34 -4.63 20.74
C LEU A 25 2.01 -5.33 21.93
N ARG A 26 1.71 -4.93 23.16
CA ARG A 26 2.24 -5.59 24.37
C ARG A 26 1.85 -7.07 24.44
N ASN A 27 0.64 -7.42 23.98
CA ASN A 27 0.19 -8.81 23.94
C ASN A 27 0.77 -9.59 22.74
N PHE A 28 0.93 -8.93 21.59
CA PHE A 28 1.41 -9.57 20.37
C PHE A 28 2.93 -9.78 20.34
N LEU A 29 3.72 -8.80 20.80
CA LEU A 29 5.18 -8.80 20.65
C LEU A 29 5.89 -10.01 21.31
N PRO A 30 5.51 -10.47 22.52
CA PRO A 30 6.13 -11.65 23.11
C PRO A 30 5.91 -12.91 22.25
N GLN A 31 4.70 -13.11 21.75
CA GLN A 31 4.35 -14.24 20.89
C GLN A 31 5.11 -14.16 19.55
N TYR A 32 5.16 -12.99 18.95
CA TYR A 32 5.92 -12.74 17.73
C TYR A 32 7.42 -13.08 17.91
N ARG A 33 8.03 -12.70 19.03
CA ARG A 33 9.45 -13.00 19.31
C ARG A 33 9.71 -14.50 19.43
N VAL A 34 8.85 -15.23 20.15
CA VAL A 34 8.97 -16.68 20.28
C VAL A 34 8.84 -17.36 18.91
N GLN A 35 7.86 -16.96 18.11
CA GLN A 35 7.65 -17.50 16.76
C GLN A 35 8.80 -17.16 15.81
N LEU A 36 9.34 -15.94 15.91
CA LEU A 36 10.51 -15.53 15.14
C LEU A 36 11.71 -16.42 15.51
N ALA A 37 12.01 -16.60 16.79
CA ALA A 37 13.10 -17.46 17.24
C ALA A 37 12.90 -18.93 16.79
N ALA A 38 11.70 -19.47 16.94
CA ALA A 38 11.37 -20.82 16.47
C ALA A 38 11.55 -20.96 14.95
N SER A 39 11.12 -19.98 14.16
CA SER A 39 11.27 -19.99 12.70
C SER A 39 12.74 -19.95 12.26
N VAL A 40 13.58 -19.19 12.98
CA VAL A 40 15.02 -19.12 12.72
C VAL A 40 15.70 -20.44 13.07
N LEU A 41 15.38 -21.03 14.23
CA LEU A 41 15.91 -22.34 14.62
C LEU A 41 15.49 -23.43 13.63
N GLN A 42 14.23 -23.40 13.17
CA GLN A 42 13.72 -24.36 12.18
C GLN A 42 14.38 -24.18 10.80
N GLN A 43 14.72 -22.94 10.42
CA GLN A 43 15.51 -22.68 9.22
C GLN A 43 16.92 -23.23 9.36
N ILE A 44 17.61 -22.98 10.48
CA ILE A 44 18.94 -23.52 10.77
C ILE A 44 18.92 -25.05 10.75
N SER A 45 17.93 -25.69 11.39
CA SER A 45 17.83 -27.15 11.38
C SER A 45 17.66 -27.72 9.98
N ARG A 46 16.91 -27.05 9.10
CA ARG A 46 16.75 -27.46 7.69
C ARG A 46 18.03 -27.30 6.88
N GLU A 47 18.86 -26.31 7.19
CA GLU A 47 20.15 -26.10 6.54
C GLU A 47 21.22 -27.10 7.02
N LEU A 48 21.12 -27.56 8.28
CA LEU A 48 22.04 -28.55 8.85
C LEU A 48 21.71 -30.00 8.48
N VAL A 49 20.43 -30.33 8.29
CA VAL A 49 20.01 -31.65 7.83
C VAL A 49 20.22 -31.75 6.32
N PRO A 50 20.96 -32.76 5.80
CA PRO A 50 21.06 -33.01 4.37
C PRO A 50 19.68 -33.34 3.81
N GLN A 51 19.00 -32.35 3.26
CA GLN A 51 17.72 -32.52 2.60
C GLN A 51 17.99 -32.64 1.10
N GLU A 52 17.54 -33.75 0.49
CA GLU A 52 17.49 -33.87 -0.97
C GLU A 52 16.63 -32.71 -1.49
N GLN A 53 17.30 -31.69 -2.02
CA GLN A 53 16.62 -30.61 -2.69
C GLN A 53 15.97 -31.23 -3.91
N ALA A 54 14.64 -31.36 -3.91
CA ALA A 54 13.88 -31.61 -5.12
C ALA A 54 14.31 -30.55 -6.14
N GLY A 55 15.18 -30.97 -7.07
CA GLY A 55 15.89 -30.04 -7.93
C GLY A 55 14.90 -29.21 -8.70
N CYS A 56 14.96 -27.89 -8.53
CA CYS A 56 14.20 -27.00 -9.39
C CYS A 56 14.70 -27.20 -10.83
N GLN A 57 13.83 -27.70 -11.71
CA GLN A 57 14.17 -27.94 -13.12
C GLN A 57 14.46 -26.63 -13.87
N LEU A 58 14.06 -25.49 -13.30
CA LEU A 58 14.30 -24.15 -13.82
C LEU A 58 15.33 -23.42 -12.95
N LEU A 59 16.24 -22.69 -13.62
CA LEU A 59 17.20 -21.82 -12.95
C LEU A 59 16.49 -20.64 -12.29
N HIS A 60 16.77 -20.40 -11.01
CA HIS A 60 16.29 -19.20 -10.34
C HIS A 60 17.00 -17.94 -10.87
N SER A 61 16.22 -16.97 -11.32
CA SER A 61 16.75 -15.65 -11.64
C SER A 61 17.27 -14.96 -10.37
N LYS A 62 18.50 -14.45 -10.43
CA LYS A 62 19.06 -13.59 -9.37
C LYS A 62 18.45 -12.18 -9.37
N LYS A 63 17.67 -11.82 -10.40
CA LYS A 63 16.99 -10.52 -10.49
C LYS A 63 15.72 -10.56 -9.65
N LEU A 64 15.54 -9.55 -8.79
CA LEU A 64 14.30 -9.40 -8.02
C LEU A 64 13.11 -9.25 -8.97
N PRO A 65 11.95 -9.86 -8.66
CA PRO A 65 10.71 -9.59 -9.37
C PRO A 65 10.44 -8.09 -9.32
N ARG A 66 10.30 -7.47 -10.50
CA ARG A 66 9.93 -6.07 -10.64
C ARG A 66 8.68 -5.99 -11.48
N VAL A 67 7.79 -5.08 -11.10
CA VAL A 67 6.66 -4.74 -11.96
C VAL A 67 7.23 -4.01 -13.17
N ARG A 68 6.67 -4.28 -14.35
CA ARG A 68 6.99 -3.50 -15.55
C ARG A 68 6.56 -2.05 -15.27
N GLU A 69 7.51 -1.13 -15.35
CA GLU A 69 7.20 0.28 -15.14
C GLU A 69 6.15 0.72 -16.16
N HIS A 70 5.11 1.38 -15.65
CA HIS A 70 4.01 1.88 -16.46
C HIS A 70 3.80 3.35 -16.14
N ARG A 71 3.69 4.18 -17.16
CA ARG A 71 3.57 5.64 -17.03
C ARG A 71 2.63 6.18 -18.06
N GLY A 72 1.91 7.25 -17.73
CA GLY A 72 0.96 7.85 -18.64
C GLY A 72 0.09 8.92 -17.99
N PRO A 73 -0.61 9.71 -18.83
CA PRO A 73 -1.54 10.70 -18.36
C PRO A 73 -2.78 10.01 -17.75
N LEU A 74 -3.24 10.55 -16.63
CA LEU A 74 -4.53 10.22 -16.01
C LEU A 74 -5.15 11.53 -15.51
N THR A 75 -6.43 11.48 -15.14
CA THR A 75 -7.02 12.54 -14.32
C THR A 75 -7.28 11.98 -12.92
N GLN A 76 -7.04 12.78 -11.90
CA GLN A 76 -7.27 12.41 -10.51
C GLN A 76 -8.27 13.36 -9.88
N LEU A 77 -9.16 12.78 -9.07
CA LEU A 77 -10.08 13.53 -8.24
C LEU A 77 -9.37 14.03 -6.98
N ARG A 78 -9.19 15.35 -6.87
CA ARG A 78 -8.45 15.98 -5.76
C ARG A 78 -8.94 17.40 -5.47
N GLY A 79 -8.58 17.94 -4.31
CA GLY A 79 -8.94 19.31 -3.89
C GLY A 79 -10.14 19.37 -2.94
N HIS A 80 -10.46 20.60 -2.50
CA HIS A 80 -11.62 20.94 -1.68
C HIS A 80 -12.20 22.28 -2.19
N PRO A 81 -13.31 22.30 -2.96
CA PRO A 81 -14.11 21.14 -3.37
C PRO A 81 -13.32 20.18 -4.28
N PRO A 82 -13.67 18.89 -4.25
CA PRO A 82 -12.98 17.89 -5.05
C PRO A 82 -13.26 18.12 -6.55
N GLN A 83 -12.21 18.05 -7.38
CA GLN A 83 -12.25 18.35 -8.81
C GLN A 83 -11.35 17.38 -9.58
N TRP A 84 -11.73 17.03 -10.81
CA TRP A 84 -10.92 16.23 -11.71
C TRP A 84 -9.80 17.09 -12.31
N GLN A 85 -8.56 16.70 -12.05
CA GLN A 85 -7.39 17.44 -12.53
C GLN A 85 -6.44 16.50 -13.28
N PRO A 86 -5.85 16.93 -14.41
CA PRO A 86 -4.88 16.14 -15.15
C PRO A 86 -3.61 15.96 -14.30
N ILE A 87 -3.06 14.76 -14.39
CA ILE A 87 -1.82 14.37 -13.73
C ILE A 87 -1.03 13.41 -14.62
N PHE A 88 0.27 13.32 -14.37
CA PHE A 88 1.11 12.27 -14.95
C PHE A 88 1.40 11.21 -13.89
N CYS A 89 0.91 9.99 -14.10
CA CYS A 89 1.11 8.87 -13.18
C CYS A 89 2.28 7.99 -13.60
N VAL A 90 3.02 7.48 -12.61
CA VAL A 90 4.15 6.57 -12.78
C VAL A 90 4.06 5.45 -11.75
N LEU A 91 3.90 4.22 -12.24
CA LEU A 91 4.07 3.01 -11.45
C LEU A 91 5.52 2.54 -11.56
N ARG A 92 6.25 2.64 -10.45
CA ARG A 92 7.64 2.20 -10.36
C ARG A 92 7.76 0.69 -10.19
N GLY A 93 8.89 0.12 -10.59
CA GLY A 93 9.12 -1.33 -10.53
C GLY A 93 9.15 -1.92 -9.10
N ASN A 94 9.21 -1.06 -8.08
CA ASN A 94 9.08 -1.42 -6.67
C ASN A 94 7.62 -1.46 -6.17
N GLY A 95 6.62 -1.26 -7.04
CA GLY A 95 5.20 -1.27 -6.67
C GLY A 95 4.72 0.00 -5.95
N HIS A 96 5.46 1.11 -6.05
CA HIS A 96 4.96 2.44 -5.67
C HIS A 96 4.31 3.14 -6.86
N LEU A 97 3.15 3.73 -6.63
CA LEU A 97 2.49 4.64 -7.54
C LEU A 97 2.83 6.07 -7.14
N GLU A 98 3.31 6.87 -8.08
CA GLU A 98 3.63 8.29 -7.92
C GLU A 98 2.88 9.10 -8.97
N TRP A 99 2.51 10.34 -8.64
CA TRP A 99 1.87 11.23 -9.59
C TRP A 99 2.42 12.66 -9.51
N PHE A 100 2.48 13.30 -10.68
CA PHE A 100 3.06 14.61 -10.94
C PHE A 100 2.03 15.50 -11.62
N SER A 101 2.17 16.82 -11.54
CA SER A 101 1.15 17.72 -12.07
C SER A 101 1.12 17.65 -13.60
N HIS A 102 2.30 17.50 -14.20
CA HIS A 102 2.50 17.31 -15.63
C HIS A 102 3.70 16.40 -15.91
N ARG A 103 3.90 16.03 -17.17
CA ARG A 103 4.92 15.06 -17.58
C ARG A 103 6.33 15.63 -17.44
N GLU A 104 6.50 16.91 -17.77
CA GLU A 104 7.78 17.61 -17.77
C GLU A 104 8.35 17.70 -16.34
N GLU A 105 7.49 17.85 -15.32
CA GLU A 105 7.86 17.78 -13.90
C GLU A 105 8.53 16.46 -13.54
N TYR A 106 8.00 15.34 -14.04
CA TYR A 106 8.61 14.03 -13.85
C TYR A 106 9.95 13.90 -14.59
N GLU A 107 10.00 14.35 -15.85
CA GLU A 107 11.21 14.27 -16.68
C GLU A 107 12.35 15.12 -16.14
N ASN A 108 12.03 16.27 -15.55
CA ASN A 108 12.98 17.18 -14.89
C ASN A 108 13.40 16.72 -13.48
N GLY A 109 12.92 15.56 -13.01
CA GLY A 109 13.22 15.06 -11.66
C GLY A 109 12.57 15.87 -10.53
N GLY A 110 11.45 16.53 -10.83
CA GLY A 110 10.64 17.26 -9.88
C GLY A 110 10.05 16.37 -8.78
N ARG A 111 9.49 17.00 -7.73
CA ARG A 111 8.88 16.28 -6.62
C ARG A 111 7.47 15.79 -7.01
N PRO A 112 7.09 14.55 -6.68
CA PRO A 112 5.72 14.10 -6.91
C PRO A 112 4.75 14.87 -6.02
N LEU A 113 3.54 15.10 -6.53
CA LEU A 113 2.42 15.63 -5.77
C LEU A 113 1.98 14.67 -4.66
N GLY A 114 2.15 13.38 -4.90
CA GLY A 114 1.88 12.34 -3.93
C GLY A 114 2.41 11.00 -4.40
N SER A 115 2.50 10.08 -3.43
CA SER A 115 2.91 8.72 -3.67
C SER A 115 2.14 7.77 -2.77
N ALA A 116 1.90 6.55 -3.26
CA ALA A 116 1.24 5.50 -2.51
C ALA A 116 1.91 4.14 -2.78
N ALA A 117 2.23 3.41 -1.72
CA ALA A 117 2.58 2.00 -1.85
C ALA A 117 1.31 1.20 -2.12
N LEU A 118 1.30 0.42 -3.21
CA LEU A 118 0.13 -0.36 -3.62
C LEU A 118 -0.19 -1.58 -2.73
N THR A 119 0.58 -1.79 -1.66
CA THR A 119 0.31 -2.82 -0.64
C THR A 119 -1.12 -2.71 -0.11
N GLY A 120 -1.90 -3.79 -0.22
CA GLY A 120 -3.24 -3.87 0.37
C GLY A 120 -4.34 -3.10 -0.37
N TYR A 121 -4.03 -2.47 -1.49
CA TYR A 121 -5.05 -1.83 -2.33
C TYR A 121 -5.79 -2.87 -3.19
N THR A 122 -7.02 -2.55 -3.55
CA THR A 122 -7.81 -3.23 -4.58
C THR A 122 -8.12 -2.24 -5.71
N VAL A 123 -8.23 -2.73 -6.95
CA VAL A 123 -8.56 -1.90 -8.11
C VAL A 123 -9.99 -2.19 -8.54
N LEU A 124 -10.82 -1.16 -8.57
CA LEU A 124 -12.17 -1.20 -9.12
C LEU A 124 -12.23 -0.31 -10.35
N THR A 125 -12.97 -0.75 -11.37
CA THR A 125 -13.09 -0.04 -12.66
C THR A 125 -14.52 0.31 -13.03
N SER A 126 -15.45 0.04 -12.12
CA SER A 126 -16.86 0.38 -12.24
C SER A 126 -17.19 1.38 -11.15
N GLN A 127 -17.78 2.51 -11.55
CA GLN A 127 -18.28 3.52 -10.61
C GLN A 127 -19.38 2.93 -9.74
N ARG A 128 -20.28 2.14 -10.31
CA ARG A 128 -21.37 1.47 -9.57
C ARG A 128 -20.84 0.55 -8.47
N GLU A 129 -19.80 -0.25 -8.77
CA GLU A 129 -19.18 -1.12 -7.77
C GLU A 129 -18.51 -0.32 -6.66
N TYR A 130 -17.85 0.79 -7.01
CA TYR A 130 -17.21 1.66 -6.04
C TYR A 130 -18.23 2.32 -5.10
N LEU A 131 -19.34 2.84 -5.64
CA LEU A 131 -20.41 3.45 -4.84
C LEU A 131 -21.06 2.44 -3.90
N HIS A 132 -21.42 1.25 -4.41
CA HIS A 132 -21.96 0.18 -3.56
C HIS A 132 -20.98 -0.20 -2.43
N LEU A 133 -19.68 -0.21 -2.71
CA LEU A 133 -18.66 -0.45 -1.68
C LEU A 133 -18.65 0.66 -0.63
N LEU A 134 -18.78 1.94 -1.03
CA LEU A 134 -18.86 3.06 -0.08
C LEU A 134 -20.10 2.95 0.81
N ASP A 135 -21.26 2.63 0.24
CA ASP A 135 -22.50 2.43 1.00
C ASP A 135 -22.34 1.32 2.06
N THR A 136 -21.60 0.26 1.72
CA THR A 136 -21.32 -0.85 2.64
C THR A 136 -20.36 -0.44 3.78
N LEU A 137 -19.42 0.48 3.50
CA LEU A 137 -18.46 0.97 4.50
C LEU A 137 -19.06 2.03 5.43
N CYS A 138 -20.11 2.72 4.99
CA CYS A 138 -20.80 3.79 5.73
C CYS A 138 -22.33 3.55 5.78
N PRO A 139 -22.81 2.49 6.47
CA PRO A 139 -24.23 2.15 6.48
C PRO A 139 -25.14 3.23 7.10
N ASP A 140 -24.61 4.05 8.01
CA ASP A 140 -25.38 5.02 8.79
C ASP A 140 -25.68 6.36 8.06
N SER A 141 -25.14 6.60 6.86
CA SER A 141 -25.43 7.84 6.11
C SER A 141 -26.79 7.84 5.41
N SER A 142 -27.59 6.77 5.57
CA SER A 142 -28.90 6.59 4.93
C SER A 142 -30.10 6.94 5.84
N GLY A 143 -29.85 7.38 7.08
CA GLY A 143 -30.88 7.62 8.10
C GLY A 143 -31.43 9.04 8.23
N ASP A 144 -30.81 10.04 7.60
CA ASP A 144 -31.25 11.43 7.71
C ASP A 144 -31.14 12.13 6.35
N HIS A 145 -32.11 11.84 5.48
CA HIS A 145 -32.30 12.54 4.22
C HIS A 145 -32.82 13.96 4.46
N THR A 146 -32.03 14.80 5.10
CA THR A 146 -32.20 16.24 5.01
C THR A 146 -31.34 16.73 3.85
N GLN A 147 -31.86 16.60 2.62
CA GLN A 147 -31.46 17.34 1.41
C GLN A 147 -30.01 17.89 1.40
N GLU A 148 -29.00 17.02 1.53
CA GLU A 148 -27.66 17.36 1.08
C GLU A 148 -27.63 17.06 -0.41
N GLU A 149 -27.51 18.11 -1.21
CA GLU A 149 -27.22 18.06 -2.64
C GLU A 149 -26.27 16.90 -2.94
N PRO A 150 -26.59 16.02 -3.91
CA PRO A 150 -25.66 14.97 -4.31
C PRO A 150 -24.31 15.61 -4.59
N ASP A 151 -23.26 15.16 -3.90
CA ASP A 151 -21.90 15.70 -4.06
C ASP A 151 -21.62 15.73 -5.57
N PRO A 152 -21.44 16.91 -6.22
CA PRO A 152 -21.51 17.07 -7.69
C PRO A 152 -20.51 16.22 -8.48
N LEU A 153 -19.62 15.53 -7.78
CA LEU A 153 -18.69 14.56 -8.31
C LEU A 153 -19.27 13.18 -8.59
N LEU A 154 -20.38 12.83 -7.96
CA LEU A 154 -21.07 11.57 -8.21
C LEU A 154 -21.94 11.64 -9.48
N GLU A 155 -22.34 12.82 -9.93
CA GLU A 155 -23.30 12.98 -11.03
C GLU A 155 -22.68 12.91 -12.43
N MET A 156 -21.40 13.24 -12.60
CA MET A 156 -20.78 13.20 -13.93
C MET A 156 -20.22 11.80 -14.20
N PRO A 157 -20.68 11.08 -15.25
CA PRO A 157 -20.12 9.79 -15.60
C PRO A 157 -18.65 9.95 -15.96
N VAL A 158 -17.79 9.36 -15.13
CA VAL A 158 -16.35 9.37 -15.34
C VAL A 158 -16.04 8.34 -16.42
N SER A 159 -15.58 8.77 -17.58
CA SER A 159 -15.21 7.87 -18.68
C SER A 159 -13.98 7.05 -18.29
N PHE A 160 -14.14 5.74 -18.13
CA PHE A 160 -13.08 4.77 -17.82
C PHE A 160 -12.39 4.99 -16.45
N PRO A 161 -13.11 4.80 -15.33
CA PRO A 161 -12.58 5.09 -13.99
C PRO A 161 -11.64 3.99 -13.47
N LEU A 162 -10.76 4.36 -12.56
CA LEU A 162 -9.81 3.51 -11.86
C LEU A 162 -9.80 3.92 -10.38
N PHE A 163 -10.52 3.18 -9.54
CA PHE A 163 -10.59 3.42 -8.10
C PHE A 163 -9.64 2.46 -7.38
N LEU A 164 -8.72 3.03 -6.60
CA LEU A 164 -7.87 2.29 -5.68
C LEU A 164 -8.44 2.39 -4.27
N GLN A 165 -8.98 1.28 -3.79
CA GLN A 165 -9.59 1.16 -2.47
C GLN A 165 -8.62 0.49 -1.50
N HIS A 166 -8.55 0.98 -0.26
CA HIS A 166 -7.77 0.35 0.81
C HIS A 166 -8.53 0.51 2.13
N PRO A 167 -8.66 -0.54 2.95
CA PRO A 167 -9.51 -0.51 4.15
C PRO A 167 -9.07 0.54 5.19
N PHE A 168 -7.76 0.79 5.28
CA PHE A 168 -7.18 1.72 6.28
C PHE A 168 -6.48 2.96 5.69
N ARG A 169 -6.55 3.19 4.38
CA ARG A 169 -5.85 4.31 3.71
C ARG A 169 -6.82 5.04 2.81
N ARG A 170 -6.50 6.30 2.50
CA ARG A 170 -7.32 7.12 1.62
C ARG A 170 -7.49 6.44 0.25
N HIS A 171 -8.73 6.38 -0.22
CA HIS A 171 -9.03 5.90 -1.57
C HIS A 171 -8.46 6.88 -2.61
N LEU A 172 -7.93 6.35 -3.71
CA LEU A 172 -7.44 7.17 -4.83
C LEU A 172 -8.35 6.96 -6.03
N CYS A 173 -8.93 8.05 -6.53
CA CYS A 173 -9.85 8.00 -7.66
C CYS A 173 -9.17 8.58 -8.89
N PHE A 174 -9.01 7.76 -9.93
CA PHE A 174 -8.43 8.15 -11.21
C PHE A 174 -9.40 7.90 -12.37
N SER A 175 -9.15 8.54 -13.50
CA SER A 175 -9.83 8.28 -14.76
C SER A 175 -8.84 8.27 -15.92
N ALA A 176 -8.99 7.30 -16.82
CA ALA A 176 -8.20 7.21 -18.04
C ALA A 176 -8.91 7.91 -19.21
N ALA A 177 -8.16 8.32 -20.22
CA ALA A 177 -8.73 8.94 -21.41
C ALA A 177 -9.43 7.95 -22.36
N THR A 178 -8.98 6.69 -22.38
CA THR A 178 -9.54 5.64 -23.25
C THR A 178 -9.70 4.30 -22.51
N ALA A 179 -10.49 3.39 -23.09
CA ALA A 179 -10.70 2.04 -22.57
C ALA A 179 -9.41 1.22 -22.54
N GLU A 180 -8.56 1.37 -23.56
CA GLU A 180 -7.27 0.71 -23.69
C GLU A 180 -6.33 1.19 -22.59
N ALA A 181 -6.29 2.51 -22.36
CA ALA A 181 -5.52 3.11 -21.28
C ALA A 181 -5.99 2.61 -19.90
N GLN A 182 -7.31 2.56 -19.66
CA GLN A 182 -7.87 2.02 -18.43
C GLN A 182 -7.48 0.56 -18.21
N SER A 183 -7.55 -0.26 -19.26
CA SER A 183 -7.20 -1.68 -19.20
C SER A 183 -5.71 -1.88 -18.93
N ALA A 184 -4.84 -1.11 -19.59
CA ALA A 184 -3.40 -1.13 -19.36
C ALA A 184 -3.05 -0.73 -17.93
N TRP A 185 -3.65 0.36 -17.42
CA TRP A 185 -3.48 0.80 -16.05
C TRP A 185 -4.00 -0.21 -15.03
N ARG A 186 -5.17 -0.81 -15.27
CA ARG A 186 -5.73 -1.87 -14.41
C ARG A 186 -4.74 -3.02 -14.26
N LEU A 187 -4.21 -3.54 -15.37
CA LEU A 187 -3.23 -4.63 -15.35
C LEU A 187 -1.93 -4.23 -14.64
N ALA A 188 -1.43 -3.03 -14.90
CA ALA A 188 -0.22 -2.51 -14.26
C ALA A 188 -0.40 -2.40 -12.74
N LEU A 189 -1.50 -1.79 -12.28
CA LEU A 189 -1.84 -1.64 -10.87
C LEU A 189 -2.04 -2.99 -10.18
N GLN A 190 -2.74 -3.93 -10.80
CA GLN A 190 -2.88 -5.30 -10.31
C GLN A 190 -1.52 -6.00 -10.17
N GLY A 191 -0.63 -5.85 -11.14
CA GLY A 191 0.74 -6.33 -11.06
C GLY A 191 1.50 -5.73 -9.86
N GLY A 192 1.37 -4.41 -9.67
CA GLY A 192 1.94 -3.67 -8.55
C GLY A 192 1.46 -4.15 -7.18
N ILE A 193 0.14 -4.32 -7.03
CA ILE A 193 -0.50 -4.84 -5.83
C ILE A 193 -0.02 -6.27 -5.55
N ARG A 194 0.01 -7.15 -6.57
CA ARG A 194 0.47 -8.54 -6.41
C ARG A 194 1.92 -8.64 -5.94
N LEU A 195 2.83 -7.87 -6.54
CA LEU A 195 4.25 -7.85 -6.16
C LEU A 195 4.43 -7.56 -4.66
N ARG A 196 3.64 -6.61 -4.15
CA ARG A 196 3.70 -6.16 -2.75
C ARG A 196 2.89 -7.04 -1.80
N GLY A 197 1.78 -7.63 -2.26
CA GLY A 197 1.01 -8.63 -1.52
C GLY A 197 1.79 -9.91 -1.27
N THR A 198 2.76 -10.24 -2.14
CA THR A 198 3.72 -11.33 -1.93
C THR A 198 4.92 -10.95 -1.06
N GLY A 199 4.81 -9.94 -0.19
CA GLY A 199 5.89 -9.29 0.56
C GLY A 199 6.69 -10.15 1.55
N GLY A 200 6.52 -11.47 1.60
CA GLY A 200 7.43 -12.38 2.29
C GLY A 200 8.35 -13.08 1.27
N PRO A 201 9.69 -13.01 1.41
CA PRO A 201 10.59 -13.82 0.58
C PRO A 201 10.35 -15.31 0.88
N ARG A 202 9.47 -15.96 0.12
CA ARG A 202 9.10 -17.38 0.27
C ARG A 202 10.22 -18.37 -0.09
N GLY A 203 11.43 -17.91 -0.36
CA GLY A 203 12.50 -18.76 -0.88
C GLY A 203 13.92 -18.24 -0.69
N ARG A 204 14.22 -17.51 0.40
CA ARG A 204 15.61 -17.19 0.75
C ARG A 204 16.26 -18.33 1.53
N SER A 205 16.33 -19.52 0.91
CA SER A 205 17.22 -20.61 1.32
C SER A 205 18.56 -20.54 0.56
N GLY A 206 19.10 -19.33 0.42
CA GLY A 206 20.25 -19.05 -0.46
C GLY A 206 21.20 -18.03 0.14
N ARG A 207 22.04 -18.52 1.05
CA ARG A 207 23.39 -18.07 1.46
C ARG A 207 23.70 -16.63 1.88
N ASP A 208 22.91 -15.60 1.59
CA ASP A 208 23.33 -14.20 1.88
C ASP A 208 22.36 -13.35 2.72
N GLY A 209 21.30 -13.96 3.28
CA GLY A 209 20.27 -13.23 4.02
C GLY A 209 20.45 -13.17 5.54
N ALA A 210 21.12 -14.17 6.14
CA ALA A 210 21.11 -14.38 7.58
C ALA A 210 21.98 -13.39 8.37
N LEU A 211 23.04 -12.85 7.76
CA LEU A 211 23.99 -11.97 8.45
C LEU A 211 23.54 -10.50 8.58
N ARG A 212 22.46 -10.07 7.91
CA ARG A 212 22.01 -8.67 7.97
C ARG A 212 20.98 -8.35 9.04
N LEU A 213 20.34 -9.35 9.64
CA LEU A 213 19.35 -9.11 10.72
C LEU A 213 19.95 -9.15 12.13
N LEU A 214 21.21 -9.54 12.28
CA LEU A 214 21.91 -9.58 13.58
C LEU A 214 22.76 -8.33 13.87
N ALA A 215 22.91 -7.40 12.90
CA ALA A 215 23.84 -6.26 13.03
C ALA A 215 23.20 -4.94 13.54
N VAL A 216 21.94 -4.96 13.99
CA VAL A 216 21.30 -3.77 14.57
C VAL A 216 20.67 -4.13 15.92
N GLY A 217 21.54 -4.26 16.92
CA GLY A 217 21.20 -4.35 18.33
C GLY A 217 22.39 -3.84 19.16
N PRO A 218 22.17 -3.00 20.19
CA PRO A 218 23.25 -2.30 20.87
C PRO A 218 24.10 -3.27 21.67
N THR A 219 25.43 -3.09 21.58
CA THR A 219 26.41 -3.69 22.49
C THR A 219 26.00 -3.49 23.94
N PRO A 220 25.82 -4.54 24.76
CA PRO A 220 25.77 -4.37 26.20
C PRO A 220 27.18 -4.07 26.70
N SER A 221 27.33 -2.88 27.26
CA SER A 221 28.48 -2.46 28.06
C SER A 221 28.77 -3.50 29.16
N LEU A 222 30.04 -3.86 29.26
CA LEU A 222 30.65 -4.66 30.31
C LEU A 222 30.14 -4.25 31.71
N PHE A 223 29.68 -5.23 32.49
CA PHE A 223 29.49 -5.08 33.93
C PHE A 223 30.87 -5.04 34.63
N PRO A 224 31.05 -4.18 35.65
CA PRO A 224 32.24 -4.11 36.48
C PRO A 224 32.17 -5.09 37.68
N TYR A 225 33.33 -5.24 38.35
CA TYR A 225 33.62 -5.94 39.61
C TYR A 225 33.98 -7.43 39.53
N LEU A 226 35.29 -7.70 39.40
CA LEU A 226 36.14 -8.23 40.48
C LEU A 226 37.51 -7.53 40.42
#